data_AF-A0A6A3LH05-F1
#
_entry.id   AF-A0A6A3LH05-F1
#
_cell.length_a   1.000
_cell.length_b   1.000
_cell.length_c   1.000
_cell.angle_alpha   90.00
_cell.angle_beta   90.00
_cell.angle_gamma   90.00
#
_symmetry.space_group_name_H-M   'P 1'
#
loop_
_entity.id
_entity.type
_entity.pdbx_description
1 polymer ?
#
loop_
_entity_poly.entity_id
_entity_poly.type
_entity_poly.pdbx_seq_one_letter_code
_entity_poly.pdbx_strand_id
1 'polypeptide(L)'
;MQRRDASRDAVEWQRRHSQALRDTAESLQLGRATAHTLSMQSEQLGRSERVLDETQATVDVSKRVLRGMTWSGWLYNKFSAAPELSTNRETDEIAMGFICPECKVMFQSPEQLGTHYSSVHEGGAEPARSFAENRQRETHIRPQKQQQTVGNSSIEDVHDKFLRDLEPQLAELKQQSLALGSALDSQNEQLDRLDSKIGRVHHDLKRVGIQANKIAGRKIPVVYRFRCAFQEMQAGRFVRDVDGEALLSADVVVDGCTFRAYTLGDDSDVWGFQSEKSSHFLGINRYGNLKVRGADFNSYEQFLVEAKPSTPLFCLSSYFGLGGWVAVKGSVDRNNLTVIRGTPENKPQAAHFKIVNLEDGIEREEKDN
;
A
#
# COMPACT_ATOMS: atom_id res chain seq x y z
N MET A 1 35.60 -1.39 -61.17
CA MET A 1 34.89 -1.95 -60.00
C MET A 1 34.52 -0.85 -59.00
N GLN A 2 35.49 -0.25 -58.30
CA GLN A 2 35.34 0.65 -57.13
C GLN A 2 34.12 1.60 -57.08
N ARG A 3 33.70 2.27 -58.18
CA ARG A 3 32.52 3.16 -58.16
C ARG A 3 31.17 2.43 -57.93
N ARG A 4 31.05 1.13 -58.19
CA ARG A 4 29.82 0.37 -57.94
C ARG A 4 29.68 -0.08 -56.50
N ASP A 5 30.79 -0.32 -55.81
CA ASP A 5 30.80 -0.80 -54.43
C ASP A 5 30.48 0.35 -53.47
N ALA A 6 31.14 1.51 -53.62
CA ALA A 6 30.82 2.72 -52.86
C ALA A 6 29.36 3.19 -52.98
N SER A 7 28.73 2.97 -54.15
CA SER A 7 27.30 3.29 -54.36
C SER A 7 26.34 2.28 -53.71
N ARG A 8 26.79 1.03 -53.45
CA ARG A 8 26.01 0.04 -52.70
C ARG A 8 26.12 0.31 -51.20
N ASP A 9 27.33 0.56 -50.73
CA ASP A 9 27.61 0.88 -49.33
C ASP A 9 26.81 2.10 -48.88
N ALA A 10 26.76 3.16 -49.70
CA ALA A 10 25.96 4.37 -49.42
C ALA A 10 24.45 4.09 -49.27
N VAL A 11 23.88 3.22 -50.12
CA VAL A 11 22.45 2.86 -50.07
C VAL A 11 22.14 1.98 -48.87
N GLU A 12 23.02 1.04 -48.54
CA GLU A 12 22.89 0.24 -47.31
C GLU A 12 23.03 1.13 -46.06
N TRP A 13 23.97 2.07 -46.06
CA TRP A 13 24.11 3.10 -45.04
C TRP A 13 22.79 3.87 -44.88
N GLN A 14 22.28 4.50 -45.93
CA GLN A 14 21.06 5.30 -45.88
C GLN A 14 19.84 4.49 -45.37
N ARG A 15 19.76 3.20 -45.71
CA ARG A 15 18.74 2.28 -45.17
C ARG A 15 18.88 2.07 -43.66
N ARG A 16 20.10 1.81 -43.16
CA ARG A 16 20.36 1.63 -41.71
C ARG A 16 20.03 2.90 -40.92
N HIS A 17 20.33 4.09 -41.44
CA HIS A 17 19.98 5.37 -40.78
C HIS A 17 18.48 5.63 -40.75
N SER A 18 17.80 5.36 -41.88
CA SER A 18 16.34 5.46 -41.96
C SER A 18 15.64 4.48 -41.00
N GLN A 19 16.26 3.34 -40.72
CA GLN A 19 15.77 2.36 -39.75
C GLN A 19 16.04 2.83 -38.31
N ALA A 20 17.27 3.21 -37.96
CA ALA A 20 17.60 3.68 -36.61
C ALA A 20 16.75 4.89 -36.15
N LEU A 21 16.44 5.83 -37.06
CA LEU A 21 15.53 6.95 -36.76
C LEU A 21 14.08 6.48 -36.50
N ARG A 22 13.60 5.44 -37.20
CA ARG A 22 12.26 4.86 -36.95
C ARG A 22 12.23 4.12 -35.62
N ASP A 23 13.22 3.26 -35.37
CA ASP A 23 13.32 2.48 -34.14
C ASP A 23 13.39 3.41 -32.91
N THR A 24 14.07 4.56 -33.04
CA THR A 24 14.13 5.61 -32.00
C THR A 24 12.79 6.33 -31.84
N ALA A 25 12.12 6.70 -32.94
CA ALA A 25 10.80 7.35 -32.90
C ALA A 25 9.70 6.43 -32.33
N GLU A 26 9.74 5.13 -32.64
CA GLU A 26 8.86 4.11 -32.06
C GLU A 26 9.13 3.95 -30.55
N SER A 27 10.41 3.90 -30.16
CA SER A 27 10.81 3.87 -28.74
C SER A 27 10.31 5.11 -27.97
N LEU A 28 10.36 6.30 -28.57
CA LEU A 28 9.80 7.54 -28.00
C LEU A 28 8.26 7.49 -27.89
N GLN A 29 7.57 6.92 -28.88
CA GLN A 29 6.12 6.75 -28.83
C GLN A 29 5.71 5.77 -27.71
N LEU A 30 6.44 4.66 -27.57
CA LEU A 30 6.26 3.68 -26.49
C LEU A 30 6.58 4.28 -25.12
N GLY A 31 7.62 5.12 -25.01
CA GLY A 31 7.97 5.85 -23.80
C GLY A 31 6.85 6.80 -23.36
N ARG A 32 6.26 7.57 -24.29
CA ARG A 32 5.10 8.44 -24.03
C ARG A 32 3.86 7.65 -23.59
N ALA A 33 3.56 6.51 -24.24
CA ALA A 33 2.44 5.65 -23.86
C ALA A 33 2.64 5.01 -22.47
N THR A 34 3.86 4.61 -22.15
CA THR A 34 4.24 4.12 -20.81
C THR A 34 4.08 5.21 -19.76
N ALA A 35 4.54 6.43 -20.03
CA ALA A 35 4.41 7.57 -19.10
C ALA A 35 2.94 7.92 -18.82
N HIS A 36 2.09 7.92 -19.85
CA HIS A 36 0.64 8.08 -19.68
C HIS A 36 0.04 6.97 -18.81
N THR A 37 0.44 5.72 -19.02
CA THR A 37 -0.02 4.56 -18.23
C THR A 37 0.41 4.67 -16.76
N LEU A 38 1.66 5.07 -16.50
CA LEU A 38 2.14 5.33 -15.13
C LEU A 38 1.37 6.48 -14.46
N SER A 39 1.03 7.54 -15.20
CA SER A 39 0.20 8.63 -14.68
C SER A 39 -1.17 8.13 -14.21
N MET A 40 -1.85 7.29 -15.00
CA MET A 40 -3.13 6.68 -14.62
C MET A 40 -2.99 5.75 -13.42
N GLN A 41 -1.91 4.96 -13.34
CA GLN A 41 -1.63 4.09 -12.20
C GLN A 41 -1.39 4.89 -10.91
N SER A 42 -0.60 5.98 -10.97
CA SER A 42 -0.39 6.85 -9.81
C SER A 42 -1.70 7.46 -9.29
N GLU A 43 -2.62 7.85 -10.19
CA GLU A 43 -3.94 8.33 -9.79
C GLU A 43 -4.77 7.23 -9.10
N GLN A 44 -4.75 5.99 -9.62
CA GLN A 44 -5.41 4.84 -9.00
C GLN A 44 -4.85 4.52 -7.61
N LEU A 45 -3.52 4.59 -7.42
CA LEU A 45 -2.88 4.44 -6.12
C LEU A 45 -3.29 5.57 -5.17
N GLY A 46 -3.32 6.82 -5.65
CA GLY A 46 -3.78 7.98 -4.88
C GLY A 46 -5.25 7.88 -4.43
N ARG A 47 -6.15 7.39 -5.30
CA ARG A 47 -7.55 7.10 -4.94
C ARG A 47 -7.64 5.98 -3.89
N SER A 48 -6.85 4.92 -4.05
CA SER A 48 -6.79 3.80 -3.10
C SER A 48 -6.27 4.24 -1.72
N GLU A 49 -5.31 5.16 -1.70
CA GLU A 49 -4.76 5.73 -0.47
C GLU A 49 -5.81 6.52 0.33
N ARG A 50 -6.62 7.36 -0.34
CA ARG A 50 -7.74 8.08 0.30
C ARG A 50 -8.77 7.13 0.90
N VAL A 51 -9.17 6.10 0.16
CA VAL A 51 -10.13 5.09 0.65
C VAL A 51 -9.61 4.36 1.89
N LEU A 52 -8.30 4.08 1.97
CA LEU A 52 -7.68 3.49 3.16
C LEU A 52 -7.65 4.46 4.35
N ASP A 53 -7.37 5.74 4.12
CA ASP A 53 -7.36 6.77 5.17
C ASP A 53 -8.79 7.02 5.72
N GLU A 54 -9.80 7.08 4.85
CA GLU A 54 -11.23 7.11 5.24
C GLU A 54 -11.66 5.85 6.02
N THR A 55 -11.19 4.68 5.57
CA THR A 55 -11.47 3.41 6.26
C THR A 55 -10.82 3.41 7.65
N GLN A 56 -9.58 3.86 7.78
CA GLN A 56 -8.89 3.98 9.07
C GLN A 56 -9.63 4.93 10.01
N ALA A 57 -10.05 6.12 9.53
CA ALA A 57 -10.82 7.07 10.34
C ALA A 57 -12.16 6.47 10.82
N THR A 58 -12.88 5.78 9.93
CA THR A 58 -14.14 5.07 10.25
C THR A 58 -13.92 3.96 11.28
N VAL A 59 -12.82 3.23 11.16
CA VAL A 59 -12.40 2.16 12.08
C VAL A 59 -12.02 2.73 13.45
N ASP A 60 -11.32 3.86 13.51
CA ASP A 60 -10.95 4.51 14.77
C ASP A 60 -12.17 5.12 15.51
N VAL A 61 -13.14 5.66 14.78
CA VAL A 61 -14.46 6.02 15.35
C VAL A 61 -15.16 4.77 15.87
N SER A 62 -15.17 3.67 15.12
CA SER A 62 -15.79 2.40 15.54
C SER A 62 -15.15 1.85 16.81
N LYS A 63 -13.82 1.81 16.91
CA LYS A 63 -13.09 1.47 18.16
C LYS A 63 -13.51 2.38 19.32
N ARG A 64 -13.58 3.71 19.09
CA ARG A 64 -13.98 4.68 20.13
C ARG A 64 -15.40 4.42 20.62
N VAL A 65 -16.34 4.14 19.72
CA VAL A 65 -17.74 3.81 20.04
C VAL A 65 -17.82 2.50 20.83
N LEU A 66 -17.25 1.41 20.33
CA LEU A 66 -17.25 0.10 21.02
C LEU A 66 -16.58 0.17 22.39
N ARG A 67 -15.44 0.87 22.51
CA ARG A 67 -14.81 1.15 23.80
C ARG A 67 -15.73 1.94 24.74
N GLY A 68 -16.46 2.92 24.20
CA GLY A 68 -17.40 3.76 24.95
C GLY A 68 -18.59 3.00 25.55
N MET A 69 -18.90 1.81 25.03
CA MET A 69 -19.92 0.91 25.61
C MET A 69 -19.44 0.22 26.89
N THR A 70 -18.18 0.36 27.28
CA THR A 70 -17.62 -0.13 28.55
C THR A 70 -17.41 1.03 29.54
N TRP A 71 -17.67 0.81 30.83
CA TRP A 71 -17.51 1.81 31.89
C TRP A 71 -16.12 2.49 31.90
N SER A 72 -15.05 1.68 31.75
CA SER A 72 -13.68 2.18 31.79
C SER A 72 -13.24 2.83 30.48
N GLY A 73 -13.78 2.35 29.35
CA GLY A 73 -13.57 2.94 28.04
C GLY A 73 -14.32 4.26 27.82
N TRP A 74 -15.50 4.42 28.42
CA TRP A 74 -16.22 5.71 28.49
C TRP A 74 -15.39 6.78 29.19
N LEU A 75 -14.76 6.44 30.32
CA LEU A 75 -13.88 7.36 31.05
C LEU A 75 -12.69 7.78 30.17
N TYR A 76 -12.02 6.83 29.52
CA TYR A 76 -10.92 7.16 28.60
C TYR A 76 -11.39 8.01 27.42
N ASN A 77 -12.55 7.72 26.82
CA ASN A 77 -13.13 8.53 25.74
C ASN A 77 -13.28 9.99 26.17
N LYS A 78 -13.76 10.25 27.39
CA LYS A 78 -13.94 11.61 27.93
C LYS A 78 -12.63 12.41 28.02
N PHE A 79 -11.49 11.73 28.21
CA PHE A 79 -10.16 12.35 28.32
C PHE A 79 -9.27 12.17 27.07
N SER A 80 -9.82 11.68 25.96
CA SER A 80 -9.08 11.53 24.69
C SER A 80 -9.80 12.21 23.54
N ALA A 81 -9.02 12.84 22.66
CA ALA A 81 -9.52 13.46 21.43
C ALA A 81 -10.40 12.48 20.62
N ALA A 82 -11.47 13.01 20.03
CA ALA A 82 -12.23 12.26 19.05
C ALA A 82 -11.40 12.15 17.75
N PRO A 83 -11.39 10.99 17.06
CA PRO A 83 -10.89 10.91 15.71
C PRO A 83 -11.63 11.91 14.83
N GLU A 84 -10.89 12.67 14.04
CA GLU A 84 -11.46 13.54 13.02
C GLU A 84 -11.91 12.67 11.86
N LEU A 85 -13.23 12.55 11.68
CA LEU A 85 -13.78 12.14 10.39
C LEU A 85 -13.58 13.33 9.45
N SER A 86 -12.85 13.13 8.35
CA SER A 86 -12.84 14.06 7.24
C SER A 86 -14.24 14.10 6.61
N THR A 87 -15.10 14.98 7.13
CA THR A 87 -16.46 15.20 6.60
C THR A 87 -16.48 15.90 5.24
N ASN A 88 -15.32 16.12 4.62
CA ASN A 88 -15.20 16.37 3.19
C ASN A 88 -15.53 15.09 2.40
N ARG A 89 -16.82 14.72 2.44
CA ARG A 89 -17.51 14.32 1.22
C ARG A 89 -17.58 15.55 0.31
N GLU A 90 -16.44 15.91 -0.28
CA GLU A 90 -16.51 16.26 -1.69
C GLU A 90 -16.96 14.97 -2.36
N THR A 91 -18.24 14.94 -2.70
CA THR A 91 -18.76 13.95 -3.63
C THR A 91 -17.94 14.10 -4.90
N ASP A 92 -17.18 13.06 -5.25
CA ASP A 92 -16.57 12.85 -6.58
C ASP A 92 -17.66 12.64 -7.67
N GLU A 93 -18.76 13.40 -7.59
CA GLU A 93 -19.40 13.90 -8.80
C GLU A 93 -18.33 14.73 -9.50
N ILE A 94 -17.91 14.26 -10.67
CA ILE A 94 -16.94 14.97 -11.49
C ILE A 94 -17.63 16.25 -11.97
N ALA A 95 -17.50 17.31 -11.17
CA ALA A 95 -17.76 18.68 -11.55
C ALA A 95 -16.71 19.12 -12.57
N MET A 96 -16.75 18.50 -13.75
CA MET A 96 -16.38 19.16 -14.99
C MET A 96 -17.23 20.43 -15.01
N GLY A 97 -16.66 21.54 -14.52
CA GLY A 97 -17.29 22.85 -14.60
C GLY A 97 -17.72 23.11 -16.05
N PHE A 98 -18.68 24.01 -16.24
CA PHE A 98 -19.35 24.20 -17.52
C PHE A 98 -18.38 24.65 -18.63
N ILE A 99 -17.67 23.70 -19.26
CA ILE A 99 -16.58 23.94 -20.20
C ILE A 99 -17.05 23.51 -21.58
N CYS A 100 -16.96 24.41 -22.56
CA CYS A 100 -17.23 24.05 -23.95
C CYS A 100 -16.11 23.10 -24.45
N PRO A 101 -16.42 21.88 -24.93
CA PRO A 101 -15.41 20.92 -25.35
C PRO A 101 -14.64 21.37 -26.61
N GLU A 102 -15.25 22.22 -27.44
CA GLU A 102 -14.66 22.73 -28.68
C GLU A 102 -13.79 23.98 -28.40
N CYS A 103 -14.32 24.97 -27.68
CA CYS A 103 -13.61 26.22 -27.40
C CYS A 103 -12.65 26.15 -26.19
N LYS A 104 -12.79 25.14 -25.31
CA LYS A 104 -12.04 24.99 -24.04
C LYS A 104 -12.15 26.19 -23.09
N VAL A 105 -13.26 26.94 -23.18
CA VAL A 105 -13.61 28.06 -22.30
C VAL A 105 -14.55 27.57 -21.20
N MET A 106 -14.32 28.04 -19.97
CA MET A 106 -15.12 27.74 -18.78
C MET A 106 -16.18 28.83 -18.54
N PHE A 107 -17.41 28.40 -18.25
CA PHE A 107 -18.59 29.22 -17.97
C PHE A 107 -19.04 29.04 -16.51
N GLN A 108 -19.79 30.00 -15.98
CA GLN A 108 -20.18 30.02 -14.56
C GLN A 108 -21.50 29.29 -14.29
N SER A 109 -22.29 28.96 -15.32
CA SER A 109 -23.56 28.23 -15.19
C SER A 109 -23.86 27.36 -16.43
N PRO A 110 -24.73 26.35 -16.31
CA PRO A 110 -25.09 25.50 -17.45
C PRO A 110 -25.93 26.26 -18.49
N GLU A 111 -26.69 27.28 -18.09
CA GLU A 111 -27.43 28.13 -19.02
C GLU A 111 -26.49 28.98 -19.88
N GLN A 112 -25.38 29.47 -19.30
CA GLN A 112 -24.34 30.19 -20.06
C GLN A 112 -23.67 29.26 -21.09
N LEU A 113 -23.32 28.03 -20.70
CA LEU A 113 -22.75 27.05 -21.61
C LEU A 113 -23.75 26.65 -22.71
N GLY A 114 -25.02 26.42 -22.37
CA GLY A 114 -26.08 26.13 -23.35
C GLY A 114 -26.29 27.26 -24.35
N THR A 115 -26.33 28.51 -23.87
CA THR A 115 -26.47 29.71 -24.73
C THR A 115 -25.25 29.88 -25.65
N HIS A 116 -24.04 29.62 -25.14
CA HIS A 116 -22.82 29.62 -25.96
C HIS A 116 -22.84 28.49 -27.01
N TYR A 117 -23.23 27.27 -26.64
CA TYR A 117 -23.26 26.15 -27.56
C TYR A 117 -24.26 26.38 -28.70
N SER A 118 -25.47 26.81 -28.38
CA SER A 118 -26.51 27.09 -29.38
C SER A 118 -26.16 28.27 -30.30
N SER A 119 -25.44 29.29 -29.80
CA SER A 119 -25.08 30.47 -30.59
C SER A 119 -23.81 30.32 -31.44
N VAL A 120 -22.86 29.48 -31.02
CA VAL A 120 -21.56 29.31 -31.71
C VAL A 120 -21.49 28.00 -32.53
N HIS A 121 -22.22 26.95 -32.13
CA HIS A 121 -22.10 25.61 -32.74
C HIS A 121 -23.40 25.12 -33.43
N GLU A 122 -24.60 25.49 -32.96
CA GLU A 122 -25.86 25.11 -33.64
C GLU A 122 -26.38 26.18 -34.64
N GLY A 123 -25.94 27.43 -34.52
CA GLY A 123 -26.37 28.57 -35.35
C GLY A 123 -25.72 28.61 -36.73
N GLY A 124 -26.14 27.74 -37.65
CA GLY A 124 -25.57 27.65 -39.01
C GLY A 124 -25.83 28.87 -39.90
N ALA A 125 -24.86 29.80 -40.00
CA ALA A 125 -24.69 30.73 -41.12
C ALA A 125 -23.21 31.15 -41.26
N GLU A 126 -22.68 31.12 -42.50
CA GLU A 126 -21.27 31.45 -42.78
C GLU A 126 -20.91 32.93 -42.54
N PRO A 127 -19.60 33.26 -42.62
CA PRO A 127 -19.24 34.21 -43.67
C PRO A 127 -18.06 33.77 -44.54
N ALA A 128 -18.35 33.37 -45.78
CA ALA A 128 -17.39 33.46 -46.87
C ALA A 128 -17.27 34.92 -47.36
N ARG A 129 -16.01 35.35 -47.62
CA ARG A 129 -15.59 36.62 -48.28
C ARG A 129 -15.81 37.90 -47.46
N SER A 130 -14.95 38.90 -47.46
CA SER A 130 -13.55 39.16 -47.88
C SER A 130 -13.42 40.69 -47.88
N PHE A 131 -12.28 41.26 -47.51
CA PHE A 131 -11.65 42.51 -48.02
C PHE A 131 -10.59 42.92 -46.97
N ALA A 132 -9.32 42.97 -47.38
CA ALA A 132 -8.52 44.20 -47.54
C ALA A 132 -8.15 44.89 -46.20
N GLU A 133 -6.93 45.37 -45.96
CA GLU A 133 -5.76 45.58 -46.83
C GLU A 133 -4.53 45.81 -45.94
N ASN A 134 -3.40 45.14 -46.19
CA ASN A 134 -2.09 45.80 -46.14
C ASN A 134 -0.96 44.90 -46.68
N ARG A 135 -0.53 45.14 -47.92
CA ARG A 135 0.73 44.62 -48.45
C ARG A 135 1.24 45.49 -49.61
N GLN A 136 2.19 46.37 -49.31
CA GLN A 136 3.14 47.03 -50.23
C GLN A 136 4.24 47.63 -49.35
N ARG A 137 5.54 47.60 -49.67
CA ARG A 137 6.26 47.55 -50.97
C ARG A 137 7.24 46.36 -51.00
N GLU A 138 7.40 45.62 -52.11
CA GLU A 138 8.29 45.92 -53.27
C GLU A 138 9.76 46.19 -52.88
N THR A 139 10.79 45.66 -53.53
CA THR A 139 10.93 44.91 -54.81
C THR A 139 11.57 43.51 -54.53
N HIS A 140 12.04 42.65 -55.43
CA HIS A 140 12.22 42.66 -56.89
C HIS A 140 12.16 41.22 -57.45
N ILE A 141 11.81 41.01 -58.72
CA ILE A 141 11.91 39.70 -59.39
C ILE A 141 13.22 39.62 -60.18
N ARG A 142 13.94 38.49 -60.07
CA ARG A 142 14.97 38.03 -61.02
C ARG A 142 14.88 36.50 -61.11
N PRO A 143 14.57 35.90 -62.28
CA PRO A 143 14.54 34.45 -62.41
C PRO A 143 15.97 33.93 -62.58
N GLN A 144 16.70 33.76 -61.48
CA GLN A 144 18.01 33.13 -61.53
C GLN A 144 17.84 31.62 -61.66
N LYS A 145 18.01 31.15 -62.89
CA LYS A 145 17.99 29.75 -63.32
C LYS A 145 19.17 28.99 -62.69
N GLN A 146 19.07 28.67 -61.40
CA GLN A 146 20.08 27.86 -60.72
C GLN A 146 20.00 26.43 -61.25
N GLN A 147 21.02 26.09 -62.03
CA GLN A 147 21.24 24.74 -62.53
C GLN A 147 21.32 23.77 -61.34
N GLN A 148 20.77 22.57 -61.54
CA GLN A 148 21.14 21.41 -60.74
C GLN A 148 22.62 21.10 -60.98
N THR A 149 23.51 21.76 -60.24
CA THR A 149 24.79 21.15 -59.89
C THR A 149 24.45 20.03 -58.92
N VAL A 150 24.38 18.81 -59.44
CA VAL A 150 24.43 17.58 -58.64
C VAL A 150 25.81 17.56 -57.98
N GLY A 151 25.92 18.22 -56.82
CA GLY A 151 27.05 18.04 -55.93
C GLY A 151 27.08 16.58 -55.52
N ASN A 152 28.26 15.95 -55.58
CA ASN A 152 28.46 14.67 -54.92
C ASN A 152 28.21 14.88 -53.42
N SER A 153 27.01 14.56 -52.94
CA SER A 153 26.77 14.41 -51.50
C SER A 153 27.76 13.38 -51.01
N SER A 154 28.74 13.80 -50.20
CA SER A 154 29.68 12.85 -49.63
C SER A 154 28.92 11.96 -48.63
N ILE A 155 29.48 10.80 -48.33
CA ILE A 155 28.94 9.96 -47.24
C ILE A 155 28.97 10.71 -45.90
N GLU A 156 29.89 11.67 -45.75
CA GLU A 156 30.06 12.50 -44.55
C GLU A 156 28.89 13.49 -44.39
N ASP A 157 28.44 14.17 -45.46
CA ASP A 157 27.27 15.07 -45.40
C ASP A 157 26.00 14.35 -44.93
N VAL A 158 25.81 13.10 -45.37
CA VAL A 158 24.66 12.26 -44.99
C VAL A 158 24.80 11.75 -43.55
N HIS A 159 26.03 11.48 -43.11
CA HIS A 159 26.33 11.06 -41.74
C HIS A 159 26.10 12.19 -40.73
N ASP A 160 26.64 13.37 -40.99
CA ASP A 160 26.49 14.55 -40.14
C ASP A 160 25.02 14.97 -40.01
N LYS A 161 24.26 14.87 -41.11
CA LYS A 161 22.81 15.08 -41.06
C LYS A 161 22.11 14.06 -40.16
N PHE A 162 22.43 12.78 -40.27
CA PHE A 162 21.84 11.75 -39.40
C PHE A 162 22.17 11.98 -37.92
N LEU A 163 23.42 12.32 -37.58
CA LEU A 163 23.81 12.59 -36.19
C LEU A 163 23.02 13.78 -35.61
N ARG A 164 22.86 14.86 -36.39
CA ARG A 164 22.03 16.02 -36.02
C ARG A 164 20.54 15.67 -35.88
N ASP A 165 20.01 14.77 -36.71
CA ASP A 165 18.60 14.34 -36.64
C ASP A 165 18.34 13.38 -35.47
N LEU A 166 19.35 12.63 -35.01
CA LEU A 166 19.26 11.62 -33.94
C LEU A 166 19.57 12.19 -32.54
N GLU A 167 20.51 13.13 -32.41
CA GLU A 167 20.85 13.80 -31.15
C GLU A 167 19.63 14.28 -30.33
N PRO A 168 18.66 15.05 -30.89
CA PRO A 168 17.49 15.50 -30.14
C PRO A 168 16.56 14.34 -29.74
N GLN A 169 16.48 13.28 -30.54
CA GLN A 169 15.63 12.11 -30.24
C GLN A 169 16.22 11.28 -29.10
N LEU A 170 17.54 11.09 -29.06
CA LEU A 170 18.21 10.46 -27.92
C LEU A 170 18.14 11.32 -26.65
N ALA A 171 18.22 12.65 -26.79
CA ALA A 171 18.05 13.56 -25.67
C ALA A 171 16.63 13.46 -25.06
N GLU A 172 15.58 13.46 -25.91
CA GLU A 172 14.21 13.24 -25.46
C GLU A 172 14.05 11.85 -24.84
N LEU A 173 14.60 10.79 -25.46
CA LEU A 173 14.46 9.41 -24.96
C LEU A 173 15.13 9.27 -23.59
N LYS A 174 16.31 9.85 -23.39
CA LYS A 174 16.99 9.92 -22.09
C LYS A 174 16.13 10.68 -21.06
N GLN A 175 15.54 11.82 -21.43
CA GLN A 175 14.68 12.58 -20.53
C GLN A 175 13.43 11.80 -20.13
N GLN A 176 12.77 11.14 -21.09
CA GLN A 176 11.64 10.25 -20.82
C GLN A 176 12.05 9.09 -19.91
N SER A 177 13.18 8.42 -20.17
CA SER A 177 13.66 7.32 -19.31
C SER A 177 13.95 7.75 -17.87
N LEU A 178 14.53 8.94 -17.67
CA LEU A 178 14.75 9.51 -16.33
C LEU A 178 13.43 9.85 -15.62
N ALA A 179 12.47 10.44 -16.34
CA ALA A 179 11.15 10.74 -15.80
C ALA A 179 10.38 9.45 -15.42
N LEU A 180 10.37 8.45 -16.30
CA LEU A 180 9.80 7.12 -16.04
C LEU A 180 10.44 6.46 -14.81
N GLY A 181 11.77 6.50 -14.69
CA GLY A 181 12.48 6.01 -13.50
C GLY A 181 11.99 6.68 -12.22
N SER A 182 12.01 8.01 -12.16
CA SER A 182 11.54 8.75 -10.98
C SER A 182 10.06 8.53 -10.64
N ALA A 183 9.21 8.30 -11.65
CA ALA A 183 7.80 7.97 -11.46
C ALA A 183 7.62 6.56 -10.89
N LEU A 184 8.41 5.58 -11.35
CA LEU A 184 8.42 4.22 -10.81
C LEU A 184 8.94 4.19 -9.36
N ASP A 185 10.02 4.91 -9.06
CA ASP A 185 10.56 5.03 -7.70
C ASP A 185 9.51 5.60 -6.74
N SER A 186 8.81 6.67 -7.16
CA SER A 186 7.74 7.30 -6.38
C SER A 186 6.52 6.40 -6.18
N GLN A 187 6.14 5.62 -7.21
CA GLN A 187 5.07 4.62 -7.10
C GLN A 187 5.45 3.46 -6.18
N ASN A 188 6.70 3.00 -6.22
CA ASN A 188 7.17 1.93 -5.34
C ASN A 188 7.11 2.38 -3.86
N GLU A 189 7.56 3.60 -3.57
CA GLU A 189 7.43 4.19 -2.23
C GLU A 189 5.96 4.36 -1.81
N GLN A 190 5.07 4.72 -2.76
CA GLN A 190 3.64 4.78 -2.49
C GLN A 190 3.03 3.39 -2.19
N LEU A 191 3.46 2.34 -2.90
CA LEU A 191 3.04 0.96 -2.66
C LEU A 191 3.50 0.46 -1.28
N ASP A 192 4.73 0.75 -0.87
CA ASP A 192 5.24 0.40 0.46
C ASP A 192 4.42 1.11 1.58
N ARG A 193 4.08 2.39 1.36
CA ARG A 193 3.17 3.13 2.28
C ARG A 193 1.77 2.51 2.30
N LEU A 194 1.21 2.15 1.14
CA LEU A 194 -0.10 1.51 1.01
C LEU A 194 -0.16 0.17 1.72
N ASP A 195 0.82 -0.72 1.54
CA ASP A 195 0.86 -2.02 2.23
C ASP A 195 0.89 -1.84 3.76
N SER A 196 1.70 -0.89 4.25
CA SER A 196 1.73 -0.54 5.67
C SER A 196 0.40 0.02 6.21
N LYS A 197 -0.38 0.72 5.38
CA LYS A 197 -1.73 1.22 5.72
C LYS A 197 -2.73 0.07 5.71
N ILE A 198 -2.74 -0.76 4.66
CA ILE A 198 -3.59 -1.96 4.53
C ILE A 198 -3.41 -2.89 5.73
N GLY A 199 -2.17 -3.21 6.10
CA GLY A 199 -1.87 -4.07 7.25
C GLY A 199 -2.41 -3.53 8.58
N ARG A 200 -2.37 -2.21 8.79
CA ARG A 200 -2.95 -1.54 9.97
C ARG A 200 -4.48 -1.59 9.95
N VAL A 201 -5.09 -1.12 8.87
CA VAL A 201 -6.55 -1.11 8.67
C VAL A 201 -7.14 -2.51 8.86
N HIS A 202 -6.53 -3.54 8.26
CA HIS A 202 -6.99 -4.93 8.34
C HIS A 202 -6.90 -5.50 9.76
N HIS A 203 -5.78 -5.27 10.46
CA HIS A 203 -5.62 -5.67 11.86
C HIS A 203 -6.66 -4.99 12.78
N ASP A 204 -6.91 -3.70 12.54
CA ASP A 204 -7.85 -2.92 13.32
C ASP A 204 -9.32 -3.25 13.04
N LEU A 205 -9.68 -3.56 11.78
CA LEU A 205 -10.98 -4.08 11.39
C LEU A 205 -11.28 -5.42 12.08
N LYS A 206 -10.32 -6.34 12.13
CA LYS A 206 -10.44 -7.61 12.86
C LYS A 206 -10.79 -7.36 14.33
N ARG A 207 -10.06 -6.46 15.00
CA ARG A 207 -10.31 -6.06 16.40
C ARG A 207 -11.73 -5.53 16.61
N VAL A 208 -12.19 -4.63 15.73
CA VAL A 208 -13.54 -4.06 15.76
C VAL A 208 -14.60 -5.17 15.60
N GLY A 209 -14.43 -6.08 14.64
CA GLY A 209 -15.35 -7.20 14.41
C GLY A 209 -15.46 -8.16 15.61
N ILE A 210 -14.35 -8.48 16.27
CA ILE A 210 -14.33 -9.34 17.46
C ILE A 210 -15.05 -8.65 18.64
N GLN A 211 -14.77 -7.36 18.88
CA GLN A 211 -15.43 -6.58 19.93
C GLN A 211 -16.94 -6.43 19.67
N ALA A 212 -17.35 -6.19 18.42
CA ALA A 212 -18.75 -6.08 18.03
C ALA A 212 -19.52 -7.40 18.23
N ASN A 213 -18.96 -8.55 17.83
CA ASN A 213 -19.58 -9.86 18.06
C ASN A 213 -19.78 -10.16 19.55
N LYS A 214 -18.82 -9.75 20.41
CA LYS A 214 -18.93 -9.88 21.86
C LYS A 214 -20.03 -9.00 22.45
N ILE A 215 -20.16 -7.75 22.00
CA ILE A 215 -21.24 -6.83 22.44
C ILE A 215 -22.62 -7.33 21.97
N ALA A 216 -22.70 -7.95 20.79
CA ALA A 216 -23.92 -8.59 20.28
C ALA A 216 -24.33 -9.87 21.03
N GLY A 217 -23.60 -10.29 22.07
CA GLY A 217 -23.95 -11.45 22.90
C GLY A 217 -23.87 -12.80 22.18
N ARG A 218 -23.27 -12.86 20.98
CA ARG A 218 -23.10 -14.11 20.23
C ARG A 218 -22.13 -15.03 20.98
N LYS A 219 -22.64 -16.17 21.47
CA LYS A 219 -21.80 -17.26 21.98
C LYS A 219 -21.08 -17.94 20.82
N ILE A 220 -19.85 -17.52 20.56
CA ILE A 220 -18.94 -18.20 19.63
C ILE A 220 -18.39 -19.44 20.36
N PRO A 221 -18.41 -20.65 19.76
CA PRO A 221 -17.89 -21.85 20.40
C PRO A 221 -16.37 -21.76 20.63
N VAL A 222 -15.87 -22.39 21.68
CA VAL A 222 -14.43 -22.52 21.94
C VAL A 222 -13.96 -23.85 21.37
N VAL A 223 -13.05 -23.81 20.40
CA VAL A 223 -12.59 -24.98 19.62
C VAL A 223 -11.14 -25.28 19.98
N TYR A 224 -10.88 -26.50 20.47
CA TYR A 224 -9.52 -26.98 20.72
C TYR A 224 -8.77 -27.19 19.40
N ARG A 225 -7.47 -26.89 19.37
CA ARG A 225 -6.63 -27.04 18.17
C ARG A 225 -5.45 -28.00 18.37
N PHE A 226 -4.53 -27.68 19.28
CA PHE A 226 -3.29 -28.45 19.50
C PHE A 226 -2.64 -28.11 20.86
N ARG A 227 -1.66 -28.91 21.29
CA ARG A 227 -0.80 -28.63 22.46
C ARG A 227 0.46 -27.89 22.03
N CYS A 228 0.82 -26.84 22.77
CA CYS A 228 1.96 -25.99 22.46
C CYS A 228 2.77 -25.55 23.68
N ALA A 229 4.02 -25.15 23.44
CA ALA A 229 4.84 -24.39 24.37
C ALA A 229 5.31 -23.08 23.73
N PHE A 230 5.46 -22.02 24.52
CA PHE A 230 5.91 -20.71 24.05
C PHE A 230 7.38 -20.51 24.37
N GLN A 231 8.25 -20.44 23.36
CA GLN A 231 9.65 -20.06 23.53
C GLN A 231 9.84 -18.58 23.17
N GLU A 232 10.34 -17.77 24.10
CA GLU A 232 10.72 -16.38 23.80
C GLU A 232 12.08 -16.35 23.08
N MET A 233 12.16 -15.60 21.98
CA MET A 233 13.25 -15.71 21.01
C MET A 233 14.57 -15.07 21.44
N GLN A 234 14.58 -14.04 22.28
CA GLN A 234 15.81 -13.36 22.71
C GLN A 234 16.54 -14.11 23.82
N ALA A 235 15.79 -14.64 24.80
CA ALA A 235 16.33 -15.42 25.90
C ALA A 235 16.39 -16.93 25.61
N GLY A 236 15.66 -17.42 24.60
CA GLY A 236 15.52 -18.84 24.29
C GLY A 236 14.67 -19.62 25.31
N ARG A 237 14.02 -18.94 26.26
CA ARG A 237 13.34 -19.54 27.42
C ARG A 237 11.85 -19.72 27.19
N PHE A 238 11.32 -20.79 27.76
CA PHE A 238 9.92 -21.12 27.74
C PHE A 238 9.12 -20.36 28.80
N VAL A 239 7.90 -19.96 28.43
CA VAL A 239 6.87 -19.48 29.36
C VAL A 239 6.41 -20.65 30.23
N ARG A 240 6.39 -20.46 31.55
CA ARG A 240 6.04 -21.46 32.55
C ARG A 240 4.97 -20.92 33.50
N ASP A 241 3.99 -21.76 33.82
CA ASP A 241 3.03 -21.60 34.90
C ASP A 241 3.64 -21.96 36.26
N VAL A 242 3.96 -20.92 37.03
CA VAL A 242 4.46 -21.00 38.40
C VAL A 242 3.38 -20.42 39.32
N ASP A 243 2.45 -21.26 39.77
CA ASP A 243 1.37 -20.91 40.70
C ASP A 243 0.49 -19.73 40.20
N GLY A 244 0.18 -19.77 38.90
CA GLY A 244 -0.58 -18.75 38.18
C GLY A 244 0.24 -17.53 37.75
N GLU A 245 1.56 -17.53 37.95
CA GLU A 245 2.50 -16.59 37.36
C GLU A 245 2.99 -17.12 36.01
N ALA A 246 3.02 -16.27 34.97
CA ALA A 246 3.53 -16.63 33.65
C ALA A 246 4.96 -16.10 33.49
N LEU A 247 5.95 -16.96 33.73
CA LEU A 247 7.37 -16.57 33.83
C LEU A 247 8.22 -17.20 32.72
N LEU A 248 9.18 -16.45 32.19
CA LEU A 248 10.25 -16.97 31.33
C LEU A 248 11.35 -17.58 32.22
N SER A 249 11.24 -18.88 32.51
CA SER A 249 12.04 -19.51 33.57
C SER A 249 12.63 -20.89 33.24
N ALA A 250 12.43 -21.44 32.04
CA ALA A 250 12.89 -22.77 31.68
C ALA A 250 13.58 -22.78 30.32
N ASP A 251 14.76 -23.39 30.22
CA ASP A 251 15.51 -23.47 28.95
C ASP A 251 15.05 -24.63 28.05
N VAL A 252 14.29 -25.57 28.63
CA VAL A 252 13.62 -26.69 27.94
C VAL A 252 12.16 -26.79 28.39
N VAL A 253 11.32 -27.51 27.65
CA VAL A 253 9.93 -27.75 28.02
C VAL A 253 9.90 -28.64 29.28
N VAL A 254 9.35 -28.11 30.38
CA VAL A 254 9.19 -28.81 31.67
C VAL A 254 7.75 -28.69 32.15
N ASP A 255 7.41 -29.34 33.27
CA ASP A 255 6.09 -29.19 33.90
C ASP A 255 5.71 -27.71 34.10
N GLY A 256 4.51 -27.34 33.66
CA GLY A 256 4.00 -25.97 33.61
C GLY A 256 4.35 -25.18 32.34
N CYS A 257 5.17 -25.69 31.42
CA CYS A 257 5.44 -25.01 30.13
C CYS A 257 4.43 -25.36 29.01
N THR A 258 3.54 -26.32 29.25
CA THR A 258 2.61 -26.84 28.24
C THR A 258 1.24 -26.19 28.34
N PHE A 259 0.74 -25.73 27.19
CA PHE A 259 -0.55 -25.08 27.03
C PHE A 259 -1.38 -25.78 25.94
N ARG A 260 -2.70 -25.77 26.09
CA ARG A 260 -3.66 -26.15 25.04
C ARG A 260 -4.11 -24.90 24.31
N ALA A 261 -3.97 -24.89 22.99
CA ALA A 261 -4.40 -23.81 22.12
C ALA A 261 -5.87 -23.99 21.73
N TYR A 262 -6.66 -22.93 21.88
CA TYR A 262 -8.08 -22.86 21.52
C TYR A 262 -8.34 -21.64 20.63
N THR A 263 -9.33 -21.72 19.74
CA THR A 263 -9.84 -20.58 18.95
C THR A 263 -11.30 -20.28 19.27
N LEU A 264 -11.75 -19.05 19.00
CA LEU A 264 -13.18 -18.70 19.03
C LEU A 264 -13.84 -19.06 17.69
N GLY A 265 -14.29 -20.30 17.55
CA GLY A 265 -14.86 -20.85 16.32
C GLY A 265 -13.81 -21.30 15.31
N ASP A 266 -14.28 -21.67 14.12
CA ASP A 266 -13.47 -22.43 13.15
C ASP A 266 -12.51 -21.56 12.33
N ASP A 267 -12.85 -20.30 12.05
CA ASP A 267 -12.06 -19.37 11.21
C ASP A 267 -11.61 -18.10 11.96
N SER A 268 -11.20 -18.24 13.23
CA SER A 268 -10.86 -17.10 14.09
C SER A 268 -9.38 -17.02 14.44
N ASP A 269 -8.77 -15.88 14.13
CA ASP A 269 -7.42 -15.50 14.56
C ASP A 269 -7.31 -15.19 16.08
N VAL A 270 -8.39 -15.38 16.85
CA VAL A 270 -8.41 -15.16 18.30
C VAL A 270 -8.10 -16.45 19.02
N TRP A 271 -6.92 -16.49 19.64
CA TRP A 271 -6.38 -17.62 20.36
C TRP A 271 -6.46 -17.44 21.87
N GLY A 272 -6.71 -18.55 22.56
CA GLY A 272 -6.65 -18.69 24.01
C GLY A 272 -5.79 -19.89 24.38
N PHE A 273 -5.02 -19.75 25.45
CA PHE A 273 -4.03 -20.76 25.83
C PHE A 273 -4.25 -21.20 27.27
N GLN A 274 -4.65 -22.45 27.48
CA GLN A 274 -4.93 -23.01 28.81
C GLN A 274 -3.72 -23.81 29.29
N SER A 275 -3.19 -23.52 30.48
CA SER A 275 -2.12 -24.33 31.09
C SER A 275 -2.63 -25.72 31.41
N GLU A 276 -1.90 -26.76 31.00
CA GLU A 276 -2.24 -28.14 31.36
C GLU A 276 -2.04 -28.42 32.85
N LYS A 277 -1.16 -27.65 33.53
CA LYS A 277 -0.84 -27.82 34.94
C LYS A 277 -1.93 -27.29 35.86
N SER A 278 -2.43 -26.08 35.59
CA SER A 278 -3.42 -25.42 36.46
C SER A 278 -4.84 -25.44 35.91
N SER A 279 -5.06 -25.87 34.66
CA SER A 279 -6.31 -25.72 33.91
C SER A 279 -6.81 -24.28 33.74
N HIS A 280 -6.00 -23.27 34.08
CA HIS A 280 -6.35 -21.86 33.89
C HIS A 280 -5.81 -21.33 32.57
N PHE A 281 -6.52 -20.37 31.99
CA PHE A 281 -6.08 -19.62 30.81
C PHE A 281 -4.98 -18.62 31.16
N LEU A 282 -3.96 -18.58 30.30
CA LEU A 282 -3.03 -17.48 30.16
C LEU A 282 -3.83 -16.23 29.79
N GLY A 283 -3.54 -15.12 30.47
CA GLY A 283 -4.20 -13.85 30.25
C GLY A 283 -3.48 -12.71 30.94
N ILE A 284 -4.10 -11.53 30.95
CA ILE A 284 -3.51 -10.29 31.48
C ILE A 284 -4.31 -9.75 32.63
N ASN A 285 -3.63 -9.49 33.75
CA ASN A 285 -4.29 -8.87 34.90
C ASN A 285 -4.51 -7.37 34.70
N ARG A 286 -5.33 -6.77 35.57
CA ARG A 286 -5.66 -5.32 35.56
C ARG A 286 -4.44 -4.39 35.62
N TYR A 287 -3.28 -4.89 36.06
CA TYR A 287 -2.01 -4.16 36.13
C TYR A 287 -1.10 -4.39 34.92
N GLY A 288 -1.57 -5.06 33.87
CA GLY A 288 -0.81 -5.30 32.64
C GLY A 288 0.27 -6.38 32.74
N ASN A 289 0.24 -7.25 33.76
CA ASN A 289 1.18 -8.36 33.87
C ASN A 289 0.52 -9.64 33.34
N LEU A 290 1.31 -10.48 32.67
CA LEU A 290 0.86 -11.81 32.19
C LEU A 290 0.69 -12.77 33.38
N LYS A 291 -0.40 -13.54 33.42
CA LYS A 291 -0.76 -14.48 34.49
C LYS A 291 -1.47 -15.70 33.91
N VAL A 292 -1.43 -16.83 34.61
CA VAL A 292 -2.18 -18.05 34.27
C VAL A 292 -3.30 -18.24 35.29
N ARG A 293 -4.34 -17.42 35.19
CA ARG A 293 -5.44 -17.34 36.18
C ARG A 293 -6.83 -17.10 35.57
N GLY A 294 -6.95 -17.07 34.24
CA GLY A 294 -8.26 -16.94 33.60
C GLY A 294 -9.08 -18.21 33.81
N ALA A 295 -10.27 -18.12 34.38
CA ALA A 295 -11.18 -19.26 34.48
C ALA A 295 -11.78 -19.63 33.10
N ASP A 296 -12.04 -18.61 32.28
CA ASP A 296 -12.70 -18.74 30.97
C ASP A 296 -11.97 -17.94 29.89
N PHE A 297 -12.14 -18.35 28.63
CA PHE A 297 -11.58 -17.70 27.44
C PHE A 297 -12.40 -16.48 26.96
N ASN A 298 -12.63 -15.52 27.86
CA ASN A 298 -13.67 -14.49 27.65
C ASN A 298 -13.16 -13.07 27.35
N SER A 299 -11.96 -12.65 27.79
CA SER A 299 -11.52 -11.26 27.56
C SER A 299 -10.01 -11.03 27.55
N TYR A 300 -9.34 -11.12 28.71
CA TYR A 300 -7.91 -10.81 28.83
C TYR A 300 -7.02 -11.99 28.44
N GLU A 301 -7.67 -13.13 28.19
CA GLU A 301 -7.17 -14.42 27.74
C GLU A 301 -7.18 -14.53 26.20
N GLN A 302 -7.66 -13.49 25.51
CA GLN A 302 -7.82 -13.43 24.06
C GLN A 302 -6.65 -12.71 23.40
N PHE A 303 -5.87 -13.48 22.63
CA PHE A 303 -4.69 -13.02 21.91
C PHE A 303 -4.88 -13.16 20.40
N LEU A 304 -4.48 -12.14 19.63
CA LEU A 304 -4.19 -12.30 18.22
C LEU A 304 -2.75 -12.79 18.06
N VAL A 305 -2.56 -13.71 17.12
CA VAL A 305 -1.30 -14.38 16.82
C VAL A 305 -1.09 -14.33 15.31
N GLU A 306 0.09 -13.93 14.85
CA GLU A 306 0.41 -13.91 13.42
C GLU A 306 0.98 -15.28 13.01
N ALA A 307 0.57 -15.78 11.84
CA ALA A 307 1.08 -17.03 11.27
C ALA A 307 2.51 -16.86 10.73
N LYS A 308 3.49 -16.72 11.63
CA LYS A 308 4.91 -16.53 11.36
C LYS A 308 5.76 -17.45 12.26
N PRO A 309 6.98 -17.84 11.84
CA PRO A 309 7.88 -18.68 12.65
C PRO A 309 8.22 -18.10 14.03
N SER A 310 8.12 -16.77 14.14
CA SER A 310 8.22 -15.98 15.37
C SER A 310 7.13 -14.92 15.31
N THR A 311 6.29 -14.83 16.34
CA THR A 311 5.12 -13.94 16.40
C THR A 311 5.10 -13.15 17.70
N PRO A 312 4.76 -11.85 17.66
CA PRO A 312 4.31 -11.15 18.86
C PRO A 312 2.94 -11.68 19.28
N LEU A 313 2.59 -11.53 20.56
CA LEU A 313 1.25 -11.82 21.09
C LEU A 313 0.53 -10.51 21.37
N PHE A 314 -0.71 -10.36 20.87
CA PHE A 314 -1.50 -9.14 21.06
C PHE A 314 -2.79 -9.41 21.83
N CYS A 315 -2.92 -8.89 23.06
CA CYS A 315 -4.16 -9.02 23.83
C CYS A 315 -5.18 -7.95 23.45
N LEU A 316 -6.39 -8.37 23.10
CA LEU A 316 -7.48 -7.50 22.65
C LEU A 316 -8.05 -6.61 23.76
N SER A 317 -8.16 -7.12 24.99
CA SER A 317 -8.86 -6.43 26.10
C SER A 317 -7.98 -5.49 26.91
N SER A 318 -6.66 -5.50 26.68
CA SER A 318 -5.68 -4.72 27.42
C SER A 318 -5.82 -3.20 27.20
N TYR A 319 -5.17 -2.39 28.05
CA TYR A 319 -5.10 -0.92 27.94
C TYR A 319 -6.45 -0.25 27.66
N PHE A 320 -7.46 -0.54 28.47
CA PHE A 320 -8.81 0.05 28.35
C PHE A 320 -9.45 -0.18 26.97
N GLY A 321 -9.26 -1.36 26.38
CA GLY A 321 -9.81 -1.72 25.06
C GLY A 321 -8.99 -1.22 23.86
N LEU A 322 -7.87 -0.52 24.09
CA LEU A 322 -6.88 -0.26 23.03
C LEU A 322 -6.08 -1.51 22.65
N GLY A 323 -6.13 -2.55 23.47
CA GLY A 323 -5.29 -3.74 23.35
C GLY A 323 -3.81 -3.47 23.64
N GLY A 324 -2.99 -4.51 23.60
CA GLY A 324 -1.58 -4.38 23.94
C GLY A 324 -0.72 -5.56 23.53
N TRP A 325 0.53 -5.26 23.19
CA TRP A 325 1.56 -6.24 22.86
C TRP A 325 2.17 -6.81 24.13
N VAL A 326 2.37 -8.13 24.19
CA VAL A 326 3.17 -8.75 25.24
C VAL A 326 4.64 -8.37 25.07
N ALA A 327 5.32 -8.03 26.16
CA ALA A 327 6.72 -7.59 26.19
C ALA A 327 7.44 -8.13 27.44
N VAL A 328 8.78 -8.23 27.39
CA VAL A 328 9.59 -8.58 28.56
C VAL A 328 9.74 -7.36 29.47
N LYS A 329 9.60 -7.57 30.79
CA LYS A 329 9.53 -6.49 31.79
C LYS A 329 10.91 -5.94 32.16
N GLY A 330 11.45 -5.07 31.30
CA GLY A 330 12.67 -4.30 31.57
C GLY A 330 13.95 -5.13 31.49
N SER A 331 15.09 -4.48 31.75
CA SER A 331 16.42 -5.09 31.59
C SER A 331 16.85 -5.98 32.76
N VAL A 332 16.31 -5.74 33.96
CA VAL A 332 16.71 -6.40 35.22
C VAL A 332 15.96 -7.73 35.42
N ASP A 333 14.63 -7.73 35.31
CA ASP A 333 13.78 -8.91 35.50
C ASP A 333 13.31 -9.50 34.16
N ARG A 334 14.25 -10.03 33.37
CA ARG A 334 13.96 -10.69 32.08
C ARG A 334 13.05 -11.93 32.16
N ASN A 335 12.66 -12.33 33.38
CA ASN A 335 11.77 -13.46 33.64
C ASN A 335 10.28 -13.05 33.59
N ASN A 336 9.97 -11.77 33.78
CA ASN A 336 8.60 -11.29 33.92
C ASN A 336 8.04 -10.80 32.57
N LEU A 337 6.78 -11.15 32.28
CA LEU A 337 6.06 -10.67 31.10
C LEU A 337 5.03 -9.58 31.48
N THR A 338 5.07 -8.49 30.72
CA THR A 338 4.19 -7.32 30.84
C THR A 338 3.50 -7.08 29.51
N VAL A 339 2.57 -6.13 29.48
CA VAL A 339 1.95 -5.62 28.25
C VAL A 339 2.39 -4.18 28.05
N ILE A 340 2.62 -3.79 26.79
CA ILE A 340 2.82 -2.41 26.34
C ILE A 340 1.65 -1.98 25.44
N ARG A 341 1.38 -0.68 25.34
CA ARG A 341 0.20 -0.15 24.63
C ARG A 341 0.20 -0.61 23.17
N GLY A 342 -0.94 -1.11 22.70
CA GLY A 342 -1.13 -1.75 21.39
C GLY A 342 -1.11 -0.85 20.17
N THR A 343 -0.15 0.05 20.06
CA THR A 343 0.06 0.92 18.89
C THR A 343 1.15 0.36 17.95
N PRO A 344 1.21 0.80 16.67
CA PRO A 344 2.22 0.33 15.73
C PRO A 344 3.66 0.63 16.19
N GLU A 345 3.90 1.77 16.81
CA GLU A 345 5.24 2.26 17.22
C GLU A 345 5.82 1.41 18.36
N ASN A 346 4.95 0.78 19.15
CA ASN A 346 5.34 -0.13 20.22
C ASN A 346 5.49 -1.58 19.75
N LYS A 347 4.99 -1.95 18.55
CA LYS A 347 5.08 -3.33 18.04
C LYS A 347 6.53 -3.85 17.94
N PRO A 348 7.54 -3.06 17.53
CA PRO A 348 8.94 -3.49 17.53
C PRO A 348 9.51 -3.79 18.93
N GLN A 349 8.90 -3.27 19.99
CA GLN A 349 9.29 -3.52 21.39
C GLN A 349 8.58 -4.75 21.99
N ALA A 350 7.73 -5.43 21.23
CA ALA A 350 7.04 -6.63 21.66
C ALA A 350 7.99 -7.81 21.83
N ALA A 351 7.73 -8.64 22.85
CA ALA A 351 8.35 -9.95 22.97
C ALA A 351 7.90 -10.84 21.81
N HIS A 352 8.85 -11.58 21.25
CA HIS A 352 8.64 -12.41 20.08
C HIS A 352 8.72 -13.87 20.50
N PHE A 353 7.68 -14.64 20.18
CA PHE A 353 7.51 -16.01 20.62
C PHE A 353 7.50 -16.96 19.42
N LYS A 354 8.25 -18.05 19.53
CA LYS A 354 8.06 -19.24 18.73
C LYS A 354 7.06 -20.14 19.46
N ILE A 355 5.92 -20.38 18.83
CA ILE A 355 4.93 -21.35 19.31
C ILE A 355 5.39 -22.72 18.81
N VAL A 356 5.84 -23.57 19.71
CA VAL A 356 6.28 -24.94 19.41
C VAL A 356 5.06 -25.85 19.53
N ASN A 357 4.61 -26.45 18.42
CA ASN A 357 3.64 -27.54 18.49
C ASN A 357 4.31 -28.77 19.12
N LEU A 358 3.64 -29.37 20.09
CA LEU A 358 4.13 -30.55 20.83
C LEU A 358 3.57 -31.85 20.27
N GLU A 359 2.64 -31.78 19.31
CA GLU A 359 2.02 -32.94 18.64
C GLU A 359 2.77 -33.34 17.35
N ASP A 360 3.49 -32.39 16.71
CA ASP A 360 4.29 -32.61 15.48
C ASP A 360 5.37 -33.72 15.60
N GLY A 361 5.75 -34.09 16.83
CA GLY A 361 6.69 -35.19 17.10
C GLY A 361 6.05 -36.57 17.07
N ILE A 362 4.75 -36.67 17.34
CA ILE A 362 4.03 -37.96 17.50
C ILE A 362 3.69 -38.55 16.13
N GLU A 363 3.23 -37.73 15.18
CA GLU A 363 2.88 -38.18 13.82
C GLU A 363 4.07 -38.70 12.99
N ARG A 364 5.31 -38.48 13.44
CA ARG A 364 6.52 -39.00 12.77
C ARG A 364 6.82 -40.44 13.20
N GLU A 365 6.63 -40.77 14.48
CA GLU A 365 6.85 -42.14 14.98
C GLU A 365 5.75 -43.12 14.51
N GLU A 366 4.55 -42.63 14.18
CA GLU A 366 3.48 -43.45 13.59
C GLU A 366 3.60 -43.66 12.07
N LYS A 367 4.57 -43.02 11.39
CA LYS A 367 4.83 -43.21 9.95
C LYS A 367 6.10 -44.00 9.64
N ASP A 368 6.97 -44.17 10.63
CA ASP A 368 8.21 -44.96 10.55
C ASP A 368 8.10 -46.34 11.27
N ASN A 369 6.88 -46.76 11.65
CA ASN A 369 6.51 -48.12 12.09
C ASN A 369 5.47 -48.73 11.14
#